data_AF-A0A814ZE36-F1
#
_entry.id   AF-A0A814ZE36-F1
#
_cell.length_a   1.000
_cell.length_b   1.000
_cell.length_c   1.000
_cell.angle_alpha   90.00
_cell.angle_beta   90.00
_cell.angle_gamma   90.00
#
_symmetry.space_group_name_H-M   'P 1'
#
loop_
_entity.id
_entity.type
_entity.pdbx_description
1 polymer ?
#
loop_
_entity_poly.entity_id
_entity_poly.type
_entity_poly.pdbx_seq_one_letter_code
_entity_poly.pdbx_strand_id
1 'polypeptide(L)'
;MTSLSISLKAPCIACGNKSAGIFRCEGCLQVFCRKHLNEHRDFLSHQLDEIAQEHDILQQIILHVIVIDKSSDAITHLYSRTSDTIGLADHLY
;
A
#
# COMPACT_ATOMS: atom_id res chain seq x y z
N MET A 1 40.68 37.57 16.25
CA MET A 1 40.61 36.12 16.53
C MET A 1 39.15 35.71 16.45
N THR A 2 38.69 35.24 15.30
CA THR A 2 37.31 34.75 15.11
C THR A 2 37.28 33.26 15.41
N SER A 3 36.70 32.89 16.55
CA SER A 3 36.51 31.48 16.93
C SER A 3 35.46 30.84 16.01
N LEU A 4 35.88 29.96 15.10
CA LEU A 4 34.96 29.04 14.43
C LEU A 4 34.55 27.95 15.43
N SER A 5 33.36 28.08 16.02
CA SER A 5 32.70 26.96 16.70
C SER A 5 32.22 25.98 15.63
N ILE A 6 33.06 24.97 15.34
CA ILE A 6 32.67 23.86 14.46
C ILE A 6 31.57 23.08 15.19
N SER A 7 30.31 23.31 14.81
CA SER A 7 29.20 22.48 15.24
C SER A 7 29.40 21.08 14.65
N LEU A 8 29.86 20.13 15.46
CA LEU A 8 30.06 18.70 15.12
C LEU A 8 28.76 17.95 14.74
N LYS A 9 27.64 18.66 14.61
CA LYS A 9 26.35 18.06 14.27
C LYS A 9 26.31 17.77 12.77
N ALA A 10 25.93 16.54 12.42
CA ALA A 10 25.71 16.16 11.03
C ALA A 10 24.76 17.16 10.33
N PRO A 11 25.03 17.55 9.08
CA PRO A 11 24.21 18.51 8.36
C PRO A 11 22.83 17.92 8.04
N CYS A 12 21.83 18.79 7.94
CA CYS A 12 20.53 18.39 7.41
C CYS A 12 20.67 18.00 5.93
N ILE A 13 20.15 16.83 5.54
CA ILE A 13 20.27 16.29 4.18
C ILE A 13 19.69 17.23 3.12
N ALA A 14 18.56 17.88 3.42
CA ALA A 14 17.88 18.79 2.50
C ALA A 14 18.53 20.19 2.45
N CYS A 15 19.22 20.61 3.52
CA CYS A 15 19.89 21.91 3.56
C CYS A 15 21.37 21.86 3.14
N GLY A 16 21.98 20.67 3.18
CA GLY A 16 23.43 20.53 3.25
C GLY A 16 24.00 21.27 4.48
N ASN A 17 25.14 21.92 4.29
CA ASN A 17 25.85 22.63 5.36
C ASN A 17 25.18 23.92 5.86
N LYS A 18 24.01 24.29 5.31
CA LYS A 18 23.29 25.52 5.69
C LYS A 18 22.58 25.41 7.04
N SER A 19 22.28 24.21 7.51
CA SER A 19 21.70 24.01 8.84
C SER A 19 22.15 22.72 9.48
N ALA A 20 22.36 22.75 10.79
CA ALA A 20 22.67 21.57 11.58
C ALA A 20 21.44 20.66 11.68
N GLY A 21 21.67 19.36 11.50
CA GLY A 21 20.71 18.33 11.84
C GLY A 21 20.46 18.29 13.34
N ILE A 22 19.21 18.04 13.71
CA ILE A 22 18.79 17.87 15.11
C ILE A 22 18.19 16.49 15.36
N PHE A 23 17.82 15.77 14.30
CA PHE A 23 17.14 14.49 14.37
C PHE A 23 17.58 13.60 13.22
N ARG A 24 17.68 12.30 13.49
CA ARG A 24 17.94 11.27 12.48
C ARG A 24 16.71 10.38 12.36
N CYS A 25 16.18 10.24 11.15
CA CYS A 25 15.15 9.26 10.87
C CYS A 25 15.81 7.88 10.77
N GLU A 26 15.45 6.95 11.66
CA GLU A 26 16.01 5.59 11.67
C GLU A 26 15.50 4.72 10.53
N GLY A 27 14.32 5.02 9.97
CA GLY A 27 13.79 4.31 8.80
C GLY A 27 14.52 4.69 7.50
N CYS A 28 14.78 5.98 7.30
CA CYS A 28 15.45 6.48 6.09
C CYS A 28 16.96 6.65 6.25
N LEU A 29 17.49 6.51 7.47
CA LEU A 29 18.90 6.71 7.83
C LEU A 29 19.42 8.12 7.50
N GLN A 30 18.54 9.12 7.44
CA GLN A 30 18.83 10.51 7.05
C GLN A 30 18.70 11.48 8.22
N VAL A 31 19.51 12.55 8.20
CA VAL A 31 19.53 13.58 9.24
C VAL A 31 18.82 14.84 8.75
N PHE A 32 17.96 15.42 9.60
CA PHE A 32 17.14 16.59 9.26
C PHE A 32 17.25 17.71 10.31
N CYS A 33 17.11 18.95 9.85
CA CYS A 33 16.81 20.08 10.72
C CYS A 33 15.30 20.10 11.04
N ARG A 34 14.86 20.95 11.98
CA ARG A 34 13.46 20.98 12.44
C ARG A 34 12.45 21.15 11.31
N LYS A 35 12.72 22.02 10.35
CA LYS A 35 11.82 22.28 9.21
C LYS A 35 11.66 21.04 8.33
N HIS A 36 12.77 20.52 7.82
CA HIS A 36 12.74 19.37 6.91
C HIS A 36 12.36 18.05 7.61
N LEU A 37 12.48 17.97 8.94
CA LEU A 37 11.91 16.87 9.71
C LEU A 37 10.37 16.84 9.60
N ASN A 38 9.72 17.99 9.71
CA ASN A 38 8.27 18.08 9.57
C ASN A 38 7.83 17.76 8.14
N GLU A 39 8.50 18.35 7.13
CA GLU A 39 8.23 18.06 5.73
C GLU A 39 8.45 16.58 5.39
N HIS A 40 9.51 15.97 5.94
CA HIS A 40 9.76 14.54 5.81
C HIS A 40 8.66 13.69 6.44
N ARG A 41 8.19 14.06 7.63
CA ARG A 41 7.08 13.37 8.30
C ARG A 41 5.78 13.46 7.49
N ASP A 42 5.48 14.63 6.93
CA ASP A 42 4.29 14.83 6.11
C ASP A 42 4.37 14.00 4.83
N PHE A 43 5.54 13.96 4.17
CA PHE A 43 5.80 13.11 3.02
C PHE A 43 5.64 11.60 3.33
N LEU A 44 6.14 11.13 4.48
CA LEU A 44 5.94 9.74 4.89
C LEU A 44 4.47 9.44 5.19
N SER A 45 3.75 10.38 5.79
CA SER A 45 2.32 10.21 6.11
C SER A 45 1.50 10.07 4.83
N HIS A 46 1.76 10.92 3.82
CA HIS A 46 1.10 10.82 2.52
C HIS A 46 1.36 9.48 1.81
N GLN A 47 2.61 9.00 1.80
CA GLN A 47 2.90 7.68 1.22
C GLN A 47 2.19 6.54 1.96
N LEU A 48 2.05 6.62 3.28
CA LEU A 48 1.31 5.61 4.04
C LEU A 48 -0.18 5.62 3.70
N ASP A 49 -0.77 6.80 3.52
CA ASP A 49 -2.17 6.93 3.09
C ASP A 49 -2.38 6.33 1.70
N GLU A 50 -1.47 6.59 0.75
CA GLU A 50 -1.48 6.00 -0.59
C GLU A 50 -1.39 4.47 -0.55
N ILE A 51 -0.44 3.92 0.22
CA ILE A 51 -0.29 2.47 0.38
C ILE A 51 -1.54 1.84 0.99
N ALA A 52 -2.15 2.48 1.98
CA ALA A 52 -3.38 1.99 2.61
C ALA A 52 -4.54 1.97 1.59
N GLN A 53 -4.67 3.03 0.80
CA GLN A 53 -5.68 3.09 -0.25
C GLN A 53 -5.48 2.01 -1.33
N GLU A 54 -4.25 1.81 -1.80
CA GLU A 54 -3.92 0.76 -2.76
C GLU A 54 -4.22 -0.64 -2.20
N HIS A 55 -3.89 -0.87 -0.93
CA HIS A 55 -4.19 -2.11 -0.24
C HIS A 55 -5.71 -2.38 -0.21
N ASP A 56 -6.53 -1.39 0.14
CA ASP A 56 -7.98 -1.54 0.20
C ASP A 56 -8.59 -1.83 -1.18
N ILE A 57 -8.08 -1.17 -2.23
CA ILE A 57 -8.46 -1.43 -3.62
C ILE A 57 -8.12 -2.87 -4.01
N LEU A 58 -6.91 -3.33 -3.69
CA LEU A 58 -6.48 -4.69 -3.99
C LEU A 58 -7.32 -5.73 -3.24
N GLN A 59 -7.63 -5.49 -1.96
CA GLN A 59 -8.53 -6.36 -1.20
C GLN A 59 -9.92 -6.43 -1.84
N GLN A 60 -10.46 -5.30 -2.28
CA GLN A 60 -11.76 -5.26 -2.96
C GLN A 60 -11.73 -6.04 -4.28
N ILE A 61 -10.68 -5.91 -5.08
CA ILE A 61 -10.49 -6.67 -6.32
C ILE A 61 -10.42 -8.16 -6.03
N ILE A 62 -9.61 -8.58 -5.06
CA ILE A 62 -9.45 -9.99 -4.68
C ILE A 62 -10.80 -10.57 -4.24
N LEU A 63 -11.53 -9.86 -3.37
CA LEU A 63 -12.86 -10.29 -2.93
C LEU A 63 -13.83 -10.42 -4.11
N HIS A 64 -13.83 -9.45 -5.02
CA HIS A 64 -14.70 -9.47 -6.19
C HIS A 64 -14.40 -10.67 -7.12
N VAL A 65 -13.12 -10.94 -7.40
CA VAL A 65 -12.71 -12.10 -8.21
C VAL A 65 -13.09 -13.42 -7.55
N ILE A 66 -12.86 -13.58 -6.25
CA ILE A 66 -13.23 -14.79 -5.51
C ILE A 66 -14.75 -15.02 -5.55
N VAL A 67 -15.56 -13.96 -5.45
CA VAL A 67 -17.02 -14.05 -5.54
C VAL A 67 -17.46 -14.46 -6.94
N ILE A 68 -16.82 -13.92 -7.98
CA ILE A 68 -17.09 -14.31 -9.38
C ILE A 68 -16.76 -15.79 -9.58
N ASP A 69 -15.60 -16.26 -9.16
CA ASP A 69 -15.20 -17.66 -9.33
C ASP A 69 -16.18 -18.62 -8.65
N LYS A 70 -16.59 -18.32 -7.40
CA LYS A 70 -17.60 -19.12 -6.71
C LYS A 70 -18.96 -19.13 -7.41
N SER A 71 -19.34 -18.00 -8.02
CA SER A 71 -20.58 -17.92 -8.79
C SER A 71 -20.50 -18.71 -10.10
N SER A 72 -19.33 -18.75 -10.75
CA SER A 72 -19.07 -19.57 -11.92
C SER A 72 -19.19 -21.07 -11.59
N ASP A 73 -18.56 -21.52 -10.50
CA ASP A 73 -18.67 -22.91 -10.03
C ASP A 73 -20.11 -23.32 -9.72
N ALA A 74 -20.88 -22.43 -9.08
CA ALA A 74 -22.29 -22.67 -8.79
C ALA A 74 -23.13 -22.78 -10.07
N ILE A 75 -22.85 -21.96 -11.09
CA ILE A 75 -23.53 -22.03 -12.40
C ILE A 75 -23.19 -23.35 -13.10
N THR A 76 -21.93 -23.77 -13.13
CA THR A 76 -21.51 -25.04 -13.73
C THR A 76 -22.19 -26.24 -13.06
N HIS A 77 -22.30 -26.24 -11.73
CA HIS A 77 -23.03 -27.28 -11.01
C HIS A 77 -24.53 -27.30 -11.32
N LEU A 78 -25.18 -26.13 -11.45
CA LEU A 78 -26.59 -26.05 -11.83
C LEU A 78 -26.84 -26.56 -13.25
N TYR A 79 -25.98 -26.22 -14.22
CA TYR A 79 -26.08 -26.70 -15.61
C TYR A 79 -25.89 -28.22 -15.73
N SER A 80 -24.95 -28.81 -14.98
CA SER A 80 -24.77 -30.27 -14.98
C SER A 80 -26.03 -30.98 -14.45
N ARG A 81 -26.62 -30.47 -13.37
CA ARG A 81 -27.79 -31.07 -12.73
C ARG A 81 -29.06 -30.95 -13.56
N THR A 82 -29.22 -29.88 -14.35
CA THR A 82 -30.37 -29.73 -15.26
C THR A 82 -30.25 -30.61 -16.50
N SER A 83 -29.03 -30.81 -17.02
CA SER A 83 -28.79 -31.69 -18.17
C SER A 83 -29.17 -33.15 -17.86
N ASP A 84 -28.84 -33.64 -16.66
CA ASP A 84 -29.21 -34.98 -16.20
C ASP A 84 -30.75 -35.15 -16.05
N THR A 85 -31.47 -34.09 -15.67
CA THR A 85 -32.94 -34.14 -15.52
C THR A 85 -33.68 -34.07 -16.85
N ILE A 86 -33.12 -33.39 -17.86
CA ILE A 86 -33.72 -33.29 -19.20
C ILE A 86 -33.54 -34.62 -19.95
N GLY A 87 -32.43 -35.34 -19.74
CA GLY A 87 -32.22 -36.68 -20.31
C GLY A 87 -33.18 -37.78 -19.82
N LEU A 88 -33.86 -37.59 -18.68
CA LEU A 88 -34.93 -38.50 -18.22
C LEU A 88 -36.32 -38.15 -18.79
N ALA A 89 -36.51 -36.95 -19.33
CA ALA A 89 -37.81 -36.51 -19.85
C ALA A 89 -38.08 -37.00 -21.29
N ASP A 90 -37.03 -37.33 -22.05
CA ASP A 90 -37.13 -37.79 -23.45
C ASP A 90 -37.49 -39.28 -23.62
N HIS A 91 -37.70 -40.02 -22.51
CA HIS A 91 -38.05 -41.45 -22.54
C HIS A 91 -39.50 -41.78 -22.14
N LEU A 92 -40.37 -40.77 -22.02
CA LEU A 92 -41.80 -40.95 -21.64
C LEU A 92 -42.79 -40.56 -22.76
N TYR A 93 -42.41 -40.67 -24.03
CA TYR A 93 -43.35 -40.58 -25.15
C TYR A 93 -43.12 -41.70 -26.18
#